data_AF-A0A9E3U3K8-F1
#
_entry.id   AF-A0A9E3U3K8-F1
#
_cell.length_a   1.000
_cell.length_b   1.000
_cell.length_c   1.000
_cell.angle_alpha   90.00
_cell.angle_beta   90.00
_cell.angle_gamma   90.00
#
_symmetry.space_group_name_H-M   'P 1'
#
loop_
_entity.id
_entity.type
_entity.pdbx_description
1 polymer ?
#
loop_
_entity_poly.entity_id
_entity_poly.type
_entity_poly.pdbx_seq_one_letter_code
_entity_poly.pdbx_strand_id
1 'polypeptide(L)'
;MKELEDGWIVEVSAFRIRFASVGWPDDDGKARRRAAGRCSPLILDEWGTDIALSLGDVCLVGHHAGEFGGDVSVYDPRSRTRERLVRYAHPKRFVVAGDGSVLVLEGLAHFMDSGNVRRVRRLGDGRWTTEAVVGDLGGNPMGWTREAEGTLLLLVREQDKACSAEPSYVVLRVGPGRRVEALE
;
A
#
# COMPACT_ATOMS: atom_id res chain seq x y z
N MET A 1 6.04 10.88 -18.86
CA MET A 1 4.71 10.26 -18.97
C MET A 1 4.87 9.06 -19.91
N LYS A 2 4.46 7.87 -19.47
CA LYS A 2 4.57 6.63 -20.24
C LYS A 2 3.18 6.01 -20.35
N GLU A 3 2.77 5.71 -21.57
CA GLU A 3 1.57 4.93 -21.85
C GLU A 3 1.95 3.45 -21.78
N LEU A 4 1.20 2.67 -21.02
CA LEU A 4 1.31 1.21 -20.98
C LEU A 4 0.44 0.63 -22.09
N GLU A 5 0.79 -0.58 -22.58
CA GLU A 5 0.06 -1.26 -23.67
C GLU A 5 -1.45 -1.41 -23.40
N ASP A 6 -1.85 -1.38 -22.14
CA ASP A 6 -3.22 -1.58 -21.67
C ASP A 6 -4.03 -0.26 -21.52
N GLY A 7 -3.55 0.84 -22.09
CA GLY A 7 -4.23 2.15 -22.10
C GLY A 7 -4.12 2.94 -20.79
N TRP A 8 -3.19 2.57 -19.92
CA TRP A 8 -2.88 3.27 -18.68
C TRP A 8 -1.79 4.32 -18.90
N ILE A 9 -1.94 5.50 -18.29
CA ILE A 9 -0.91 6.51 -18.26
C ILE A 9 -0.24 6.52 -16.89
N VAL A 10 1.07 6.33 -16.89
CA VAL A 10 1.93 6.53 -15.72
C VAL A 10 2.68 7.85 -15.89
N GLU A 11 2.42 8.78 -14.98
CA GLU A 11 3.21 10.00 -14.86
C GLU A 11 4.11 9.89 -13.63
N VAL A 12 5.41 9.85 -13.88
CA VAL A 12 6.44 9.89 -12.85
C VAL A 12 7.11 11.25 -12.91
N SER A 13 7.16 11.92 -11.77
CA SER A 13 7.92 13.16 -11.54
C SER A 13 8.71 13.01 -10.24
N ALA A 14 9.69 13.89 -10.02
CA ALA A 14 10.53 13.88 -8.82
C ALA A 14 9.72 13.89 -7.49
N PHE A 15 8.47 14.36 -7.49
CA PHE A 15 7.65 14.49 -6.29
C PHE A 15 6.29 13.80 -6.36
N ARG A 16 5.93 13.21 -7.50
CA ARG A 16 4.58 12.68 -7.72
C ARG A 16 4.59 11.51 -8.70
N ILE A 17 3.88 10.46 -8.33
CA ILE A 17 3.58 9.31 -9.19
C ILE A 17 2.07 9.23 -9.33
N ARG A 18 1.59 9.24 -10.57
CA ARG A 18 0.18 9.15 -10.91
C ARG A 18 -0.06 7.95 -11.82
N PHE A 19 -1.07 7.17 -11.46
CA PHE A 19 -1.75 6.26 -12.36
C PHE A 19 -3.07 6.93 -12.74
N ALA A 20 -3.33 7.12 -14.02
CA ALA A 20 -4.59 7.67 -14.50
C ALA A 20 -5.14 6.81 -15.64
N SER A 21 -6.43 6.49 -15.55
CA SER A 21 -7.25 6.42 -16.76
C SER A 21 -7.63 7.85 -17.15
N VAL A 22 -7.94 8.10 -18.42
CA VAL A 22 -8.09 9.44 -18.97
C VAL A 22 -9.10 10.29 -18.16
N GLY A 23 -8.61 11.27 -17.39
CA GLY A 23 -9.39 12.31 -16.69
C GLY A 23 -9.63 12.11 -15.19
N TRP A 24 -8.74 12.61 -14.31
CA TRP A 24 -9.06 12.84 -12.88
C TRP A 24 -8.09 13.84 -12.18
N PRO A 25 -8.51 14.64 -11.16
CA PRO A 25 -7.69 15.66 -10.49
C PRO A 25 -6.91 15.16 -9.26
N ASP A 26 -5.91 15.97 -8.86
CA ASP A 26 -4.89 15.74 -7.81
C ASP A 26 -5.39 15.52 -6.36
N ASP A 27 -4.62 14.71 -5.59
CA ASP A 27 -4.88 14.40 -4.17
C ASP A 27 -3.78 14.91 -3.23
N ASP A 28 -4.19 15.67 -2.21
CA ASP A 28 -3.46 16.14 -1.03
C ASP A 28 -3.98 15.47 0.26
N GLY A 29 -3.35 15.70 1.44
CA GLY A 29 -3.60 14.97 2.69
C GLY A 29 -5.07 14.88 3.19
N LYS A 30 -5.97 15.70 2.66
CA LYS A 30 -7.42 15.62 2.89
C LYS A 30 -8.04 14.32 2.37
N ALA A 31 -7.48 13.75 1.30
CA ALA A 31 -7.95 12.50 0.71
C ALA A 31 -7.71 11.30 1.62
N ARG A 32 -6.57 11.26 2.32
CA ARG A 32 -6.25 10.20 3.29
C ARG A 32 -7.27 10.15 4.42
N ARG A 33 -7.66 11.31 4.96
CA ARG A 33 -8.69 11.41 6.00
C ARG A 33 -10.08 11.02 5.49
N ARG A 34 -10.46 11.43 4.28
CA ARG A 34 -11.73 11.02 3.66
C ARG A 34 -11.79 9.50 3.43
N ALA A 35 -10.72 8.91 2.91
CA ALA A 35 -10.62 7.46 2.66
C ALA A 35 -10.67 6.63 3.96
N ALA A 36 -10.15 7.16 5.07
CA ALA A 36 -10.24 6.51 6.36
C ALA A 36 -11.66 6.48 6.95
N GLY A 37 -12.57 7.33 6.45
CA GLY A 37 -13.95 7.42 6.92
C GLY A 37 -14.01 7.60 8.43
N ARG A 38 -14.75 6.72 9.12
CA ARG A 38 -14.87 6.76 10.58
C ARG A 38 -13.58 6.48 11.35
N CYS A 39 -12.53 5.99 10.68
CA CYS A 39 -11.20 5.81 11.25
C CYS A 39 -10.30 7.05 11.09
N SER A 40 -10.80 8.12 10.48
CA SER A 40 -10.03 9.36 10.30
C SER A 40 -9.46 9.97 11.59
N PRO A 41 -10.11 9.87 12.77
CA PRO A 41 -9.54 10.41 14.01
C PRO A 41 -8.27 9.68 14.45
N LEU A 42 -8.03 8.47 13.96
CA LEU A 42 -6.82 7.71 14.27
C LEU A 42 -5.60 8.25 13.51
N ILE A 43 -5.78 8.97 12.40
CA ILE A 43 -4.65 9.50 11.63
C ILE A 43 -3.94 10.60 12.43
N LEU A 44 -2.64 10.41 12.67
CA LEU A 44 -1.78 11.21 13.53
C LEU A 44 -2.25 11.23 14.99
N ASP A 45 -2.78 10.10 15.47
CA ASP A 45 -3.07 9.91 16.88
C ASP A 45 -1.78 9.81 17.72
N GLU A 46 -1.95 9.70 19.04
CA GLU A 46 -0.85 9.53 20.00
C GLU A 46 0.02 8.28 19.73
N TRP A 47 -0.49 7.34 18.92
CA TRP A 47 0.20 6.11 18.52
C TRP A 47 0.96 6.26 17.19
N GLY A 48 0.98 7.45 16.60
CA GLY A 48 1.72 7.75 15.37
C GLY A 48 1.10 7.13 14.12
N THR A 49 -0.20 6.84 14.10
CA THR A 49 -0.84 6.18 12.95
C THR A 49 -0.82 7.06 11.69
N ASP A 50 -0.22 6.58 10.60
CA ASP A 50 -0.09 7.33 9.34
C ASP A 50 -1.26 7.11 8.38
N ILE A 51 -1.78 5.89 8.36
CA ILE A 51 -2.86 5.46 7.48
C ILE A 51 -3.88 4.62 8.23
N ALA A 52 -5.15 4.76 7.87
CA ALA A 52 -6.24 3.98 8.44
C ALA A 52 -7.27 3.63 7.37
N LEU A 53 -7.92 2.48 7.54
CA LEU A 53 -8.99 1.98 6.68
C LEU A 53 -10.12 1.39 7.55
N SER A 54 -11.36 1.78 7.26
CA SER A 54 -12.55 1.22 7.94
C SER A 54 -12.89 -0.15 7.39
N LEU A 55 -13.00 -1.15 8.26
CA LEU A 55 -13.42 -2.53 7.94
C LEU A 55 -14.67 -2.89 8.74
N GLY A 56 -15.84 -2.43 8.31
CA GLY A 56 -17.12 -2.76 8.95
C GLY A 56 -17.31 -2.04 10.27
N ASP A 57 -16.79 -2.56 11.37
CA ASP A 57 -16.89 -2.07 12.76
C ASP A 57 -15.51 -1.88 13.44
N VAL A 58 -14.42 -2.33 12.80
CA VAL A 58 -13.04 -2.05 13.23
C VAL A 58 -12.27 -1.16 12.24
N CYS A 59 -11.05 -0.78 12.60
CA CYS A 59 -10.14 -0.01 11.75
C CYS A 59 -8.84 -0.80 11.54
N LEU A 60 -8.42 -0.99 10.29
CA LEU A 60 -7.04 -1.38 10.00
C LEU A 60 -6.18 -0.13 10.04
N VAL A 61 -5.10 -0.15 10.79
CA VAL A 61 -4.21 1.00 10.99
C VAL A 61 -2.77 0.62 10.66
N GLY A 62 -2.06 1.57 10.06
CA GLY A 62 -0.66 1.45 9.69
C GLY A 62 0.13 2.58 10.29
N HIS A 63 1.22 2.23 10.98
CA HIS A 63 2.23 3.16 11.47
C HIS A 63 3.53 2.85 10.74
N HIS A 64 4.20 3.88 10.23
CA HIS A 64 5.44 3.81 9.47
C HIS A 64 6.49 4.72 10.13
N ALA A 65 7.28 4.16 11.07
CA ALA A 65 8.31 4.90 11.80
C ALA A 65 9.65 5.06 11.01
N GLY A 66 9.57 5.40 9.73
CA GLY A 66 10.75 5.53 8.86
C GLY A 66 11.56 4.24 8.76
N GLU A 67 12.88 4.35 8.95
CA GLU A 67 13.83 3.23 8.92
C GLU A 67 13.74 2.29 10.13
N PHE A 68 13.09 2.72 11.22
CA PHE A 68 13.01 1.94 12.46
C PHE A 68 11.95 0.83 12.42
N GLY A 69 11.22 0.74 11.30
CA GLY A 69 10.12 -0.19 11.15
C GLY A 69 8.88 0.29 11.91
N GLY A 70 7.73 -0.12 11.43
CA GLY A 70 6.43 0.25 11.97
C GLY A 70 5.58 -0.98 12.26
N ASP A 71 4.26 -0.81 12.17
CA ASP A 71 3.34 -1.91 12.37
C ASP A 71 2.05 -1.77 11.56
N VAL A 72 1.42 -2.93 11.35
CA VAL A 72 0.03 -3.02 10.90
C VAL A 72 -0.76 -3.63 12.05
N SER A 73 -1.86 -2.98 12.42
CA SER A 73 -2.70 -3.41 13.52
C SER A 73 -4.18 -3.26 13.18
N VAL A 74 -5.04 -3.97 13.90
CA VAL A 74 -6.47 -3.73 13.93
C VAL A 74 -6.82 -3.02 15.23
N TYR A 75 -7.59 -1.94 15.11
CA TYR A 75 -8.10 -1.18 16.23
C TYR A 75 -9.62 -1.32 16.30
N ASP A 76 -10.14 -1.70 17.47
CA ASP A 76 -11.56 -1.69 17.78
C ASP A 76 -11.91 -0.40 18.54
N PRO A 77 -12.66 0.54 17.92
CA PRO A 77 -13.04 1.79 18.58
C PRO A 77 -13.98 1.61 19.77
N ARG A 78 -14.72 0.50 19.86
CA ARG A 78 -15.69 0.25 20.95
C ARG A 78 -14.96 -0.17 22.23
N SER A 79 -14.05 -1.13 22.12
CA SER A 79 -13.24 -1.59 23.24
C SER A 79 -11.99 -0.74 23.48
N ARG A 80 -11.61 0.10 22.50
CA ARG A 80 -10.35 0.86 22.45
C ARG A 80 -9.11 -0.04 22.49
N THR A 81 -9.21 -1.26 21.98
CA THR A 81 -8.09 -2.21 21.94
C THR A 81 -7.44 -2.26 20.57
N ARG A 82 -6.11 -2.44 20.55
CA ARG A 82 -5.32 -2.61 19.33
C ARG A 82 -4.67 -4.00 19.31
N GLU A 83 -4.99 -4.79 18.29
CA GLU A 83 -4.35 -6.08 18.00
C GLU A 83 -3.28 -5.85 16.93
N ARG A 84 -2.00 -6.04 17.28
CA ARG A 84 -0.91 -5.90 16.32
C ARG A 84 -0.78 -7.15 15.46
N LEU A 85 -0.95 -6.98 14.14
CA LEU A 85 -0.92 -8.08 13.18
C LEU A 85 0.48 -8.32 12.61
N VAL A 86 1.25 -7.25 12.39
CA VAL A 86 2.59 -7.30 11.78
C VAL A 86 3.51 -6.34 12.55
N ARG A 87 4.74 -6.78 12.81
CA ARG A 87 5.82 -5.95 13.40
C ARG A 87 6.86 -5.64 12.33
N TYR A 88 7.57 -4.53 12.50
CA TYR A 88 8.62 -4.07 11.59
C TYR A 88 8.12 -3.93 10.14
N ALA A 89 6.86 -3.49 9.99
CA ALA A 89 6.23 -3.25 8.70
C ALA A 89 6.50 -1.81 8.24
N HIS A 90 6.45 -1.57 6.93
CA HIS A 90 6.54 -0.20 6.39
C HIS A 90 5.28 0.16 5.59
N PRO A 91 4.10 0.20 6.23
CA PRO A 91 2.84 0.34 5.50
C PRO A 91 2.74 1.71 4.83
N LYS A 92 2.59 1.71 3.50
CA LYS A 92 2.38 2.91 2.69
C LYS A 92 0.92 3.09 2.32
N ARG A 93 0.20 1.97 2.10
CA ARG A 93 -1.18 2.00 1.62
C ARG A 93 -1.95 0.72 1.95
N PHE A 94 -3.26 0.90 2.15
CA PHE A 94 -4.23 -0.20 2.18
C PHE A 94 -5.10 -0.19 0.93
N VAL A 95 -5.34 -1.38 0.36
CA VAL A 95 -6.15 -1.61 -0.83
C VAL A 95 -7.13 -2.75 -0.58
N VAL A 96 -8.44 -2.48 -0.62
CA VAL A 96 -9.48 -3.51 -0.42
C VAL A 96 -9.51 -4.44 -1.63
N ALA A 97 -9.18 -5.72 -1.49
CA ALA A 97 -9.02 -6.67 -2.59
C ALA A 97 -10.34 -7.07 -3.29
N GLY A 98 -11.49 -6.89 -2.64
CA GLY A 98 -12.82 -7.24 -3.17
C GLY A 98 -13.31 -8.64 -2.75
N ASP A 99 -12.42 -9.50 -2.29
CA ASP A 99 -12.71 -10.81 -1.66
C ASP A 99 -12.89 -10.71 -0.12
N GLY A 100 -13.06 -9.50 0.39
CA GLY A 100 -13.11 -9.20 1.83
C GLY A 100 -11.74 -9.11 2.51
N SER A 101 -10.63 -9.32 1.78
CA SER A 101 -9.27 -9.07 2.28
C SER A 101 -8.78 -7.65 1.94
N VAL A 102 -7.69 -7.26 2.59
CA VAL A 102 -6.98 -5.99 2.35
C VAL A 102 -5.54 -6.30 2.00
N LEU A 103 -5.06 -5.71 0.91
CA LEU A 103 -3.65 -5.70 0.57
C LEU A 103 -2.98 -4.50 1.24
N VAL A 104 -1.87 -4.77 1.90
CA VAL A 104 -0.98 -3.79 2.49
C VAL A 104 0.22 -3.68 1.56
N LEU A 105 0.39 -2.49 0.99
CA LEU A 105 1.60 -2.16 0.25
C LEU A 105 2.62 -1.65 1.26
N GLU A 106 3.70 -2.39 1.43
CA GLU A 106 4.79 -2.06 2.33
C GLU A 106 6.01 -1.61 1.51
N GLY A 107 6.71 -0.59 1.99
CA GLY A 107 7.88 -0.09 1.28
C GLY A 107 8.77 0.80 2.13
N LEU A 108 10.08 0.70 1.94
CA LEU A 108 11.05 1.60 2.56
C LEU A 108 11.89 2.23 1.45
N ALA A 109 11.98 3.55 1.50
CA ALA A 109 12.80 4.37 0.61
C ALA A 109 14.00 4.92 1.40
N HIS A 110 14.98 4.05 1.71
CA HIS A 110 16.13 4.44 2.56
C HIS A 110 17.32 3.49 2.38
N PHE A 111 18.50 4.00 1.99
CA PHE A 111 19.76 3.27 1.67
C PHE A 111 19.66 2.10 0.68
N MET A 112 18.66 1.22 0.83
CA MET A 112 18.21 0.21 -0.11
C MET A 112 16.69 0.30 -0.21
N ASP A 113 16.19 0.47 -1.43
CA ASP A 113 14.76 0.40 -1.67
C ASP A 113 14.27 -1.02 -1.48
N SER A 114 13.17 -1.16 -0.73
CA SER A 114 12.53 -2.44 -0.52
C SER A 114 11.03 -2.27 -0.53
N GLY A 115 10.35 -3.36 -0.84
CA GLY A 115 8.91 -3.38 -0.87
C GLY A 115 8.37 -4.78 -0.90
N ASN A 116 7.18 -4.94 -0.34
CA ASN A 116 6.47 -6.20 -0.34
C ASN A 116 4.96 -5.93 -0.38
N VAL A 117 4.20 -6.97 -0.71
CA VAL A 117 2.74 -6.94 -0.65
C VAL A 117 2.29 -8.01 0.33
N ARG A 118 1.53 -7.60 1.32
CA ARG A 118 0.93 -8.49 2.30
C ARG A 118 -0.57 -8.47 2.19
N ARG A 119 -1.22 -9.60 2.41
CA ARG A 119 -2.67 -9.69 2.57
C ARG A 119 -3.03 -9.79 4.04
N VAL A 120 -4.00 -9.00 4.46
CA VAL A 120 -4.67 -9.06 5.76
C VAL A 120 -6.10 -9.54 5.52
N ARG A 121 -6.53 -10.54 6.26
CA ARG A 121 -7.90 -11.09 6.14
C ARG A 121 -8.45 -11.47 7.51
N ARG A 122 -9.76 -11.30 7.69
CA ARG A 122 -10.50 -11.86 8.81
C ARG A 122 -11.02 -13.25 8.44
N LEU A 123 -10.71 -14.25 9.24
CA LEU A 123 -11.21 -15.61 9.09
C LEU A 123 -12.67 -15.72 9.56
N GLY A 124 -13.35 -16.79 9.16
CA GLY A 124 -14.75 -17.03 9.56
C GLY A 124 -14.95 -17.22 11.07
N ASP A 125 -13.89 -17.59 11.79
CA ASP A 125 -13.87 -17.68 13.27
C ASP A 125 -13.60 -16.32 13.95
N GLY A 126 -13.49 -15.23 13.16
CA GLY A 126 -13.28 -13.88 13.63
C GLY A 126 -11.83 -13.48 13.85
N ARG A 127 -10.86 -14.41 13.77
CA ARG A 127 -9.43 -14.10 13.92
C ARG A 127 -8.87 -13.38 12.70
N TRP A 128 -7.87 -12.54 12.90
CA TRP A 128 -7.11 -11.93 11.81
C TRP A 128 -5.94 -12.81 11.40
N THR A 129 -5.64 -12.82 10.11
CA THR A 129 -4.46 -13.47 9.56
C THR A 129 -3.73 -12.53 8.61
N THR A 130 -2.43 -12.73 8.49
CA THR A 130 -1.62 -12.05 7.47
C THR A 130 -0.79 -13.05 6.69
N GLU A 131 -0.65 -12.82 5.39
CA GLU A 131 0.19 -13.64 4.50
C GLU A 131 0.97 -12.75 3.55
N ALA A 132 2.22 -13.12 3.24
CA ALA A 132 2.96 -12.49 2.16
C ALA A 132 2.32 -12.91 0.81
N VAL A 133 1.94 -11.92 0.00
CA VAL A 133 1.50 -12.11 -1.38
C VAL A 133 2.71 -12.03 -2.30
N VAL A 134 3.53 -10.99 -2.10
CA VAL A 134 4.82 -10.80 -2.77
C VAL A 134 5.83 -10.47 -1.69
N GLY A 135 6.82 -11.33 -1.50
CA GLY A 135 7.82 -11.19 -0.44
C GLY A 135 8.87 -10.12 -0.73
N ASP A 136 9.14 -9.87 -2.01
CA ASP A 136 10.09 -8.88 -2.49
C ASP A 136 9.61 -8.32 -3.84
N LEU A 137 9.38 -7.01 -3.90
CA LEU A 137 9.02 -6.29 -5.12
C LEU A 137 10.27 -5.85 -5.92
N GLY A 138 11.48 -6.06 -5.40
CA GLY A 138 12.73 -5.55 -5.98
C GLY A 138 12.90 -4.04 -5.80
N GLY A 139 12.05 -3.40 -5.00
CA GLY A 139 12.07 -1.95 -4.80
C GLY A 139 10.87 -1.41 -4.03
N ASN A 140 10.82 -0.09 -3.87
CA ASN A 140 9.81 0.58 -3.05
C ASN A 140 8.54 0.90 -3.86
N PRO A 141 7.33 0.42 -3.46
CA PRO A 141 6.09 0.77 -4.13
C PRO A 141 5.75 2.24 -3.92
N MET A 142 5.59 2.95 -5.02
CA MET A 142 5.36 4.40 -5.05
C MET A 142 3.95 4.78 -5.47
N GLY A 143 3.28 3.92 -6.24
CA GLY A 143 1.93 4.14 -6.70
C GLY A 143 1.25 2.82 -7.01
N TRP A 144 -0.08 2.87 -7.15
CA TRP A 144 -0.86 1.70 -7.51
C TRP A 144 -2.16 2.11 -8.18
N THR A 145 -2.73 1.18 -8.94
CA THR A 145 -4.11 1.23 -9.41
C THR A 145 -4.68 -0.18 -9.46
N ARG A 146 -6.00 -0.28 -9.60
CA ARG A 146 -6.70 -1.54 -9.80
C ARG A 146 -7.05 -1.70 -11.27
N GLU A 147 -6.70 -2.84 -11.82
CA GLU A 147 -7.16 -3.32 -13.13
C GLU A 147 -8.49 -4.10 -12.95
N ALA A 148 -9.10 -4.49 -14.06
CA ALA A 148 -10.24 -5.40 -14.04
C ALA A 148 -9.92 -6.71 -13.28
N GLU A 149 -10.97 -7.41 -12.83
CA GLU A 149 -10.88 -8.68 -12.09
C GLU A 149 -10.09 -8.66 -10.76
N GLY A 150 -9.77 -7.47 -10.22
CA GLY A 150 -9.11 -7.34 -8.91
C GLY A 150 -7.59 -7.46 -8.92
N THR A 151 -6.99 -7.47 -10.11
CA THR A 151 -5.53 -7.35 -10.29
C THR A 151 -5.07 -5.93 -9.92
N LEU A 152 -3.88 -5.83 -9.32
CA LEU A 152 -3.26 -4.54 -9.02
C LEU A 152 -2.11 -4.26 -10.00
N LEU A 153 -2.02 -3.03 -10.47
CA LEU A 153 -0.81 -2.50 -11.07
C LEU A 153 -0.09 -1.67 -10.01
N LEU A 154 1.20 -1.92 -9.82
CA LEU A 154 2.05 -1.23 -8.85
C LEU A 154 3.19 -0.54 -9.60
N LEU A 155 3.45 0.73 -9.31
CA LEU A 155 4.71 1.35 -9.74
C LEU A 155 5.70 1.13 -8.62
N VAL A 156 6.79 0.45 -8.94
CA VAL A 156 7.87 0.18 -8.01
C VAL A 156 9.08 0.98 -8.47
N ARG A 157 9.64 1.78 -7.57
CA ARG A 157 10.97 2.36 -7.76
C ARG A 157 11.98 1.26 -7.47
N GLU A 158 12.70 0.83 -8.49
CA GLU A 158 13.62 -0.30 -8.37
C GLU A 158 14.78 0.06 -7.45
N GLN A 159 15.34 -0.96 -6.81
CA GLN A 159 16.57 -0.80 -6.07
C GLN A 159 17.71 -0.49 -7.05
N ASP A 160 18.15 0.77 -7.03
CA ASP A 160 19.30 1.17 -7.82
C ASP A 160 20.60 0.60 -7.21
N LYS A 161 21.43 -0.04 -8.02
CA LYS A 161 22.60 -0.78 -7.53
C LYS A 161 23.75 0.11 -7.06
N ALA A 162 23.72 1.42 -7.32
CA ALA A 162 24.67 2.37 -6.77
C ALA A 162 24.24 3.79 -7.13
N CYS A 163 23.77 4.59 -6.18
CA CYS A 163 23.72 6.07 -6.23
C CYS A 163 23.54 6.70 -7.63
N SER A 164 22.65 6.17 -8.48
CA SER A 164 22.49 6.73 -9.81
C SER A 164 21.65 7.99 -9.69
N ALA A 165 21.94 8.96 -10.54
CA ALA A 165 21.26 10.25 -10.51
C ALA A 165 19.78 10.15 -10.94
N GLU A 166 19.37 9.03 -11.55
CA GLU A 166 18.04 8.85 -12.11
C GLU A 166 17.42 7.52 -11.64
N PRO A 167 16.38 7.56 -10.79
CA PRO A 167 15.72 6.34 -10.33
C PRO A 167 15.06 5.61 -11.49
N SER A 168 15.23 4.29 -11.56
CA SER A 168 14.46 3.43 -12.46
C SER A 168 13.15 2.97 -11.83
N TYR A 169 12.17 2.68 -12.68
CA TYR A 169 10.84 2.28 -12.26
C TYR A 169 10.35 1.12 -13.10
N VAL A 170 9.69 0.18 -12.44
CA VAL A 170 9.00 -0.94 -13.07
C VAL A 170 7.53 -0.91 -12.70
N VAL A 171 6.66 -1.24 -13.65
CA VAL A 171 5.25 -1.50 -13.35
C VAL A 171 5.08 -2.99 -13.13
N LEU A 172 4.57 -3.38 -11.97
CA LEU A 172 4.29 -4.77 -11.64
C LEU A 172 2.80 -5.03 -11.63
N ARG A 173 2.36 -6.04 -12.37
CA ARG A 173 1.01 -6.59 -12.28
C ARG A 173 0.99 -7.66 -11.19
N VAL A 174 0.21 -7.44 -10.13
CA VAL A 174 0.04 -8.35 -8.99
C VAL A 174 -1.36 -8.93 -9.01
N GLY A 175 -1.46 -10.21 -9.38
CA GLY A 175 -2.72 -10.94 -9.45
C GLY A 175 -3.20 -11.49 -8.09
N PRO A 176 -4.47 -11.92 -7.99
CA PRO A 176 -5.04 -12.47 -6.76
C PRO A 176 -4.33 -13.75 -6.26
N GLY A 177 -3.67 -14.50 -7.16
CA GLY A 177 -2.94 -15.74 -6.90
C GLY A 177 -1.42 -15.61 -6.71
N ARG A 178 -0.90 -14.44 -6.33
CA ARG A 178 0.54 -14.16 -6.12
C ARG A 178 1.41 -14.10 -7.38
N ARG A 179 0.83 -14.08 -8.58
CA ARG A 179 1.60 -13.85 -9.82
C ARG A 179 2.01 -12.39 -9.89
N VAL A 180 3.31 -12.15 -10.05
CA VAL A 180 3.91 -10.85 -10.31
C VAL A 180 4.49 -10.88 -11.72
N GLU A 181 4.14 -9.90 -12.53
CA GLU A 181 4.65 -9.75 -13.89
C GLU A 181 5.09 -8.31 -14.10
N ALA A 182 6.32 -8.12 -14.55
CA ALA A 182 6.81 -6.80 -14.94
C ALA A 182 6.20 -6.42 -16.30
N LEU A 183 5.66 -5.20 -16.38
CA LEU A 183 5.20 -4.59 -17.62
C LEU A 183 6.31 -3.63 -18.08
N GLU A 184 6.78 -3.84 -19.31
CA GLU A 184 7.96 -3.17 -19.89
C GLU A 184 7.87 -1.64 -19.87
#